data_AF-A0A3M8BXI2-F1
#
_entry.id   AF-A0A3M8BXI2-F1
#
_cell.length_a   1.000
_cell.length_b   1.000
_cell.length_c   1.000
_cell.angle_alpha   90.00
_cell.angle_beta   90.00
_cell.angle_gamma   90.00
#
_symmetry.space_group_name_H-M   'P 1'
#
loop_
_entity.id
_entity.type
_entity.pdbx_description
1 polymer ?
#
loop_
_entity_poly.entity_id
_entity_poly.type
_entity_poly.pdbx_seq_one_letter_code
_entity_poly.pdbx_strand_id
1 'polypeptide(L)'
;MLQTANLLLRFILEWCALTALGYWGFQSSGTLLKKVTLGIGAPLLLAVIWGMLGSPGASVKLSTYVHLLLEIIVFGLPALALYVAGKQSLALIYGLLVVMNRFLMFIWNQ
;
A
#
# COMPACT_ATOMS: atom_id res chain seq x y z
N MET A 1 10.15 -8.57 20.53
CA MET A 1 10.79 -7.33 20.04
C MET A 1 10.82 -7.25 18.51
N LEU A 2 11.40 -8.23 17.79
CA LEU A 2 11.46 -8.22 16.31
C LEU A 2 10.08 -8.23 15.62
N GLN A 3 9.14 -9.01 16.15
CA GLN A 3 7.74 -9.05 15.68
C GLN A 3 7.03 -7.69 15.75
N THR A 4 7.23 -6.93 16.82
CA THR A 4 6.66 -5.58 16.99
C THR A 4 7.28 -4.60 15.99
N ALA A 5 8.58 -4.71 15.75
CA ALA A 5 9.27 -3.90 14.74
C ALA A 5 8.74 -4.18 13.33
N ASN A 6 8.39 -5.43 13.02
CA ASN A 6 7.80 -5.79 11.72
C ASN A 6 6.38 -5.21 11.55
N LEU A 7 5.56 -5.22 12.61
CA LEU A 7 4.25 -4.56 12.58
C LEU A 7 4.37 -3.03 12.44
N LEU A 8 5.35 -2.42 13.10
CA LEU A 8 5.64 -1.00 12.96
C LEU A 8 6.13 -0.66 11.55
N LEU A 9 6.99 -1.49 10.97
CA LEU A 9 7.40 -1.38 9.57
C LEU A 9 6.18 -1.47 8.65
N ARG A 10 5.27 -2.42 8.89
CA ARG A 10 4.04 -2.57 8.12
C ARG A 10 3.20 -1.29 8.16
N PHE A 11 3.00 -0.72 9.35
CA PHE A 11 2.28 0.54 9.50
C PHE A 11 2.94 1.70 8.75
N ILE A 12 4.28 1.80 8.81
CA ILE A 12 5.02 2.81 8.03
C ILE A 12 4.81 2.59 6.52
N LEU A 13 4.85 1.34 6.06
CA LEU A 13 4.61 0.99 4.66
C LEU A 13 3.20 1.33 4.20
N GLU A 14 2.19 1.22 5.06
CA GLU A 14 0.82 1.67 4.77
C GLU A 14 0.77 3.20 4.59
N TRP A 15 1.44 3.96 5.45
CA TRP A 15 1.55 5.41 5.28
C TRP A 15 2.31 5.79 4.01
N CYS A 16 3.40 5.09 3.71
CA CYS A 16 4.13 5.24 2.45
C CYS A 16 3.25 4.90 1.23
N ALA A 17 2.40 3.88 1.32
CA ALA A 17 1.47 3.49 0.26
C ALA A 17 0.51 4.63 -0.10
N LEU A 18 -0.12 5.22 0.92
CA LEU A 18 -1.11 6.29 0.75
C LEU A 18 -0.46 7.56 0.19
N THR A 19 0.70 7.94 0.74
CA THR A 19 1.45 9.11 0.28
C THR A 19 1.97 8.94 -1.15
N ALA A 20 2.45 7.75 -1.52
CA ALA A 20 2.89 7.42 -2.87
C ALA A 20 1.76 7.54 -3.90
N LEU A 21 0.58 6.99 -3.60
CA LEU A 21 -0.58 7.10 -4.48
C LEU A 21 -1.08 8.54 -4.59
N GLY A 22 -1.12 9.26 -3.48
CA GLY A 22 -1.49 10.67 -3.49
C GLY A 22 -0.52 11.50 -4.33
N TYR A 23 0.79 11.29 -4.16
CA TYR A 23 1.82 11.94 -4.94
C TYR A 23 1.67 11.67 -6.44
N TRP A 24 1.49 10.41 -6.83
CA TRP A 24 1.23 10.05 -8.22
C TRP A 24 -0.03 10.72 -8.77
N GLY A 25 -1.12 10.75 -8.00
CA GLY A 25 -2.37 11.38 -8.42
C GLY A 25 -2.25 12.91 -8.64
N PHE A 26 -1.46 13.61 -7.82
CA PHE A 26 -1.17 15.04 -8.02
C PHE A 26 -0.18 15.28 -9.18
N GLN A 27 0.74 14.35 -9.40
CA GLN A 27 1.71 14.41 -10.49
C GLN A 27 1.10 14.07 -11.86
N SER A 28 -0.02 13.37 -11.88
CA SER A 28 -0.74 12.99 -13.10
C SER A 28 -1.11 14.22 -13.94
N SER A 29 -0.86 14.16 -15.25
CA SER A 29 -1.10 15.28 -16.17
C SER A 29 -2.59 15.51 -16.40
N GLY A 30 -3.03 16.77 -16.38
CA GLY A 30 -4.43 17.15 -16.60
C GLY A 30 -4.91 18.35 -15.80
N THR A 31 -6.23 18.58 -15.82
CA THR A 31 -6.91 19.66 -15.10
C THR A 31 -6.75 19.52 -13.59
N LEU A 32 -6.73 20.64 -12.87
CA LEU A 32 -6.59 20.69 -11.41
C LEU A 32 -7.62 19.80 -10.69
N LEU A 33 -8.84 19.72 -11.22
CA LEU A 33 -9.89 18.81 -10.71
C LEU A 33 -9.52 17.32 -10.83
N LYS A 34 -8.91 16.90 -11.94
CA LYS A 34 -8.42 15.51 -12.13
C LYS A 34 -7.28 15.17 -11.16
N LYS A 35 -6.38 16.11 -10.93
CA LYS A 35 -5.27 15.95 -9.99
C LYS A 35 -5.74 15.78 -8.55
N VAL A 36 -6.68 16.61 -8.11
CA VAL A 36 -7.24 16.54 -6.75
C VAL A 36 -8.06 15.25 -6.57
N THR A 37 -8.90 14.90 -7.54
CA THR A 37 -9.71 13.67 -7.48
C THR A 37 -8.86 12.41 -7.47
N LEU A 38 -7.80 12.33 -8.29
CA LEU A 38 -6.88 11.18 -8.25
C LEU A 38 -5.98 11.19 -7.02
N GLY A 39 -5.40 12.34 -6.67
CA GLY A 39 -4.46 12.49 -5.55
C GLY A 39 -5.10 12.26 -4.17
N ILE A 40 -6.40 12.49 -4.03
CA ILE A 40 -7.13 12.24 -2.78
C ILE A 40 -7.99 10.98 -2.89
N GLY A 41 -8.68 10.80 -4.02
CA GLY A 41 -9.58 9.66 -4.23
C GLY A 41 -8.86 8.32 -4.30
N ALA A 42 -7.71 8.23 -4.98
CA ALA A 42 -6.97 6.97 -5.05
C ALA A 42 -6.49 6.47 -3.67
N PRO A 43 -5.80 7.28 -2.83
CA PRO A 43 -5.42 6.84 -1.49
C PRO A 43 -6.62 6.59 -0.57
N LEU A 44 -7.69 7.39 -0.66
CA LEU A 44 -8.92 7.12 0.11
C LEU A 44 -9.56 5.79 -0.26
N LEU A 45 -9.70 5.49 -1.56
CA LEU A 45 -10.25 4.21 -2.02
C LEU A 45 -9.39 3.05 -1.53
N LEU A 46 -8.07 3.17 -1.62
CA LEU A 46 -7.14 2.15 -1.13
C LEU A 46 -7.31 1.93 0.38
N ALA A 47 -7.37 3.02 1.18
CA ALA A 47 -7.56 2.95 2.62
C ALA A 47 -8.89 2.30 3.01
N VAL A 48 -9.97 2.63 2.30
CA VAL A 48 -11.31 2.05 2.52
C VAL A 48 -11.32 0.56 2.18
N ILE A 49 -10.77 0.18 1.02
CA ILE A 49 -10.67 -1.23 0.60
C ILE A 49 -9.84 -2.03 1.61
N TRP A 50 -8.69 -1.51 2.02
CA TRP A 50 -7.83 -2.15 3.02
C TRP A 50 -8.53 -2.24 4.39
N GLY A 51 -9.18 -1.17 4.85
CA GLY A 51 -9.90 -1.15 6.12
C GLY A 51 -11.03 -2.19 6.18
N MET A 52 -11.81 -2.31 5.11
CA MET A 52 -12.97 -3.21 5.04
C MET A 52 -12.60 -4.68 4.85
N LEU A 53 -11.56 -4.97 4.07
CA LEU A 53 -11.26 -6.33 3.60
C LEU A 53 -9.90 -6.87 4.09
N GLY A 54 -8.93 -5.99 4.29
CA GLY A 54 -7.53 -6.36 4.59
C GLY A 54 -7.14 -6.22 6.06
N SER A 55 -7.79 -5.34 6.82
CA SER A 55 -7.38 -5.04 8.20
C SER A 55 -7.69 -6.18 9.18
N PRO A 56 -6.98 -6.27 10.32
CA PRO A 56 -7.30 -7.26 11.37
C PRO A 56 -8.73 -7.12 11.93
N GLY A 57 -9.32 -5.93 11.81
CA GLY A 57 -10.71 -5.62 12.17
C GLY A 57 -11.67 -5.62 10.97
N ALA A 58 -11.26 -6.16 9.82
CA ALA A 58 -12.07 -6.20 8.61
C ALA A 58 -13.43 -6.86 8.88
N SER A 59 -14.50 -6.22 8.41
CA SER A 59 -15.86 -6.75 8.54
C SER A 59 -16.06 -8.01 7.71
N VAL A 60 -15.25 -8.20 6.65
CA VAL A 60 -15.28 -9.37 5.78
C VAL A 60 -14.03 -10.22 6.03
N LYS A 61 -14.21 -11.42 6.58
CA LYS A 61 -13.15 -12.40 6.71
C LYS A 61 -12.88 -13.05 5.35
N LEU A 62 -11.80 -12.63 4.70
CA LEU A 62 -11.35 -13.23 3.44
C LEU A 62 -10.61 -14.54 3.69
N SER A 63 -10.69 -15.47 2.74
CA SER A 63 -9.82 -16.63 2.73
C SER A 63 -8.36 -16.20 2.54
N THR A 64 -7.42 -17.00 3.05
CA THR A 64 -5.98 -16.67 3.07
C THR A 64 -5.44 -16.28 1.68
N TYR A 65 -5.88 -16.98 0.63
CA TYR A 65 -5.47 -16.71 -0.74
C TYR A 65 -6.00 -15.36 -1.26
N VAL A 66 -7.26 -15.03 -0.97
CA VAL A 66 -7.88 -13.78 -1.43
C VAL A 66 -7.30 -12.59 -0.66
N HIS A 67 -7.03 -12.76 0.63
CA HIS A 67 -6.36 -11.74 1.44
C HIS A 67 -4.94 -11.45 0.93
N LEU A 68 -4.18 -12.49 0.58
CA LEU A 68 -2.85 -12.34 -0.02
C LEU A 68 -2.92 -11.59 -1.36
N LEU A 69 -3.92 -11.88 -2.19
CA LEU A 69 -4.11 -11.22 -3.49
C LEU A 69 -4.48 -9.74 -3.32
N LEU A 70 -5.34 -9.43 -2.35
CA LEU A 70 -5.69 -8.06 -1.97
C LEU A 70 -4.47 -7.30 -1.45
N GLU A 71 -3.63 -7.93 -0.65
CA GLU A 71 -2.39 -7.34 -0.17
C GLU A 71 -1.41 -7.01 -1.29
N ILE A 72 -1.22 -7.93 -2.24
CA ILE A 72 -0.37 -7.66 -3.41
C ILE A 72 -0.89 -6.47 -4.20
N ILE A 73 -2.21 -6.33 -4.36
CA ILE A 73 -2.80 -5.18 -5.05
C ILE A 73 -2.59 -3.90 -4.24
N VAL A 74 -2.91 -3.91 -2.95
CA VAL A 74 -2.90 -2.73 -2.09
C VAL A 74 -1.49 -2.18 -1.88
N PHE A 75 -0.49 -3.04 -1.71
CA PHE A 75 0.91 -2.63 -1.56
C PHE A 75 1.68 -2.60 -2.89
N GLY A 76 1.21 -3.30 -3.93
CA GLY A 76 1.83 -3.27 -5.25
C GLY A 76 1.48 -2.01 -6.04
N LEU A 77 0.23 -1.53 -5.97
CA LEU A 77 -0.20 -0.32 -6.68
C LEU A 77 0.63 0.93 -6.33
N PRO A 78 0.93 1.23 -5.05
CA PRO A 78 1.81 2.35 -4.70
C PRO A 78 3.22 2.24 -5.25
N ALA A 79 3.79 1.02 -5.32
CA ALA A 79 5.10 0.80 -5.92
C ALA A 79 5.09 1.15 -7.42
N LEU A 80 4.05 0.70 -8.14
CA LEU A 80 3.84 1.05 -9.54
C LEU A 80 3.59 2.55 -9.71
N ALA A 81 2.82 3.17 -8.82
CA ALA A 81 2.56 4.61 -8.83
C ALA A 81 3.86 5.42 -8.68
N LEU A 82 4.75 5.04 -7.76
CA LEU A 82 6.08 5.66 -7.63
C LEU A 82 6.94 5.45 -8.87
N TYR A 83 6.90 4.26 -9.46
CA TYR A 83 7.66 3.96 -10.68
C TYR A 83 7.21 4.84 -11.85
N VAL A 84 5.90 4.94 -12.09
CA VAL A 84 5.31 5.78 -13.15
C VAL A 84 5.49 7.27 -12.85
N ALA A 85 5.53 7.67 -11.59
CA ALA A 85 5.88 9.04 -11.18
C ALA A 85 7.38 9.38 -11.34
N GLY A 86 8.19 8.49 -11.92
CA GLY A 86 9.61 8.70 -12.18
C GLY A 86 10.52 8.54 -10.95
N LYS A 87 9.98 8.04 -9.83
CA LYS A 87 10.73 7.81 -8.58
C LYS A 87 11.15 6.35 -8.45
N GLN A 88 11.88 5.84 -9.44
CA GLN A 88 12.27 4.43 -9.53
C GLN A 88 13.03 3.91 -8.31
N SER A 89 13.97 4.69 -7.75
CA SER A 89 14.70 4.31 -6.55
C SER A 89 13.78 4.13 -5.34
N LEU A 90 12.80 5.03 -5.16
CA LEU A 90 11.81 4.91 -4.08
C LEU A 90 10.87 3.73 -4.29
N ALA A 91 10.45 3.48 -5.53
CA ALA A 91 9.63 2.33 -5.89
C ALA A 91 10.32 1.00 -5.54
N LEU A 92 11.63 0.89 -5.85
CA LEU A 92 12.43 -0.29 -5.52
C LEU A 92 12.61 -0.47 -4.02
N ILE A 93 12.97 0.60 -3.28
CA ILE A 93 13.13 0.54 -1.83
C ILE A 93 11.82 0.13 -1.16
N TYR A 94 10.72 0.79 -1.54
CA TYR A 94 9.39 0.49 -1.00
C TYR A 94 8.97 -0.96 -1.33
N GLY A 95 9.12 -1.40 -2.58
CA GLY A 95 8.79 -2.76 -2.99
C GLY A 95 9.60 -3.83 -2.25
N LEU A 96 10.91 -3.62 -2.09
CA LEU A 96 11.77 -4.52 -1.30
C LEU A 96 11.32 -4.60 0.16
N LEU A 97 11.01 -3.47 0.79
CA LEU A 97 10.53 -3.44 2.17
C LEU A 97 9.19 -4.16 2.34
N VAL A 98 8.26 -4.00 1.39
CA VAL A 98 6.97 -4.73 1.36
C VAL A 98 7.21 -6.23 1.29
N VAL A 99 8.09 -6.68 0.40
CA VAL A 99 8.41 -8.11 0.22
C VAL A 99 9.04 -8.67 1.50
N MET A 100 10.05 -7.99 2.05
CA MET A 100 10.70 -8.41 3.31
C MET A 100 9.70 -8.47 4.47
N ASN A 101 8.86 -7.45 4.62
CA ASN A 101 7.82 -7.41 5.64
C ASN A 101 6.82 -8.57 5.50
N ARG A 102 6.38 -8.88 4.27
CA ARG A 102 5.49 -10.02 4.00
C ARG A 102 6.15 -11.35 4.35
N PHE A 103 7.40 -11.56 3.94
CA PHE A 103 8.14 -12.78 4.27
C PHE A 103 8.25 -12.97 5.78
N LEU A 104 8.56 -11.90 6.52
CA LEU A 104 8.62 -11.93 7.99
C LEU A 104 7.25 -12.22 8.61
N MET A 105 6.17 -11.62 8.11
CA MET A 105 4.81 -11.93 8.58
C MET A 105 4.44 -13.39 8.33
N PHE A 106 4.81 -13.95 7.18
CA PHE A 106 4.58 -15.35 6.87
C PHE A 106 5.35 -16.29 7.80
N ILE A 107 6.63 -16.03 8.06
CA ILE A 107 7.47 -16.84 8.95
C ILE A 107 6.97 -16.79 10.39
N TRP A 108 6.53 -15.62 10.85
CA TRP A 108 6.07 -15.43 12.23
C TRP A 108 4.56 -15.59 12.41
N ASN A 109 3.84 -15.94 11.35
CA ASN A 109 2.38 -16.11 11.33
C ASN A 109 1.63 -14.92 11.93
N GLN A 110 2.06 -13.71 11.56
CA GLN A 110 1.44 -12.42 11.90
C GLN A 110 0.40 -12.04 10.85
#